data_AF-A0AA40V980-F1
#
_entry.id   AF-A0AA40V980-F1
#
_cell.length_a   1.000
_cell.length_b   1.000
_cell.length_c   1.000
_cell.angle_alpha   90.00
_cell.angle_beta   90.00
_cell.angle_gamma   90.00
#
_symmetry.space_group_name_H-M   'P 1'
#
loop_
_entity.id
_entity.type
_entity.pdbx_description
1 polymer ?
#
loop_
_entity_poly.entity_id
_entity_poly.type
_entity_poly.pdbx_seq_one_letter_code
_entity_poly.pdbx_strand_id
1 'polypeptide(L)' 'PIVIRKGLDVDKIMKHMSDIFTTWDYRHGFYY' A
#
# COMPACT_ATOMS: atom_id res chain seq x y z
N PRO A 1 2.55 6.44 -3.84
CA PRO A 1 1.82 5.22 -4.31
C PRO A 1 0.56 5.00 -3.48
N ILE A 2 -0.46 4.32 -4.03
CA ILE A 2 -1.70 4.01 -3.29
C ILE A 2 -1.95 2.50 -3.33
N VAL A 3 -2.13 1.88 -2.17
CA VAL A 3 -2.58 0.49 -2.07
C VAL A 3 -4.09 0.46 -1.98
N ILE A 4 -4.73 -0.11 -3.00
CA ILE A 4 -6.20 -0.11 -3.14
C ILE A 4 -6.87 -1.44 -2.78
N ARG A 5 -6.09 -2.50 -2.54
CA ARG A 5 -6.60 -3.84 -2.22
C ARG A 5 -5.67 -4.55 -1.24
N LYS A 6 -6.26 -5.13 -0.19
CA LYS A 6 -5.56 -6.04 0.73
C LYS A 6 -5.39 -7.40 0.06
N GLY A 7 -4.20 -7.99 0.21
CA GLY A 7 -3.87 -9.31 -0.30
C GLY A 7 -2.92 -10.04 0.65
N LEU A 8 -2.34 -11.15 0.16
CA LEU A 8 -1.29 -11.87 0.87
C LEU A 8 -0.09 -10.95 1.14
N ASP A 9 0.47 -11.01 2.35
CA ASP A 9 1.67 -10.27 2.76
C ASP A 9 1.59 -8.73 2.62
N VAL A 10 0.39 -8.16 2.69
CA VAL A 10 0.18 -6.70 2.59
C VAL A 10 1.07 -5.91 3.57
N ASP A 11 1.30 -6.44 4.78
CA ASP A 11 2.08 -5.76 5.81
C ASP A 11 3.56 -5.66 5.42
N LYS A 12 4.12 -6.70 4.79
CA LYS A 12 5.50 -6.67 4.26
C LYS A 12 5.61 -5.68 3.11
N ILE A 13 4.61 -5.65 2.22
CA ILE A 13 4.57 -4.71 1.10
C ILE A 13 4.49 -3.27 1.62
N MET A 14 3.63 -2.98 2.60
CA MET A 14 3.51 -1.66 3.23
C MET A 14 4.81 -1.22 3.91
N LYS A 15 5.53 -2.15 4.53
CA LYS A 15 6.86 -1.90 5.08
C LYS A 15 7.84 -1.46 3.98
N HIS A 16 7.97 -2.26 2.92
CA HIS A 16 8.85 -1.91 1.79
C HIS A 16 8.45 -0.61 1.10
N MET A 17 7.16 -0.30 0.99
CA MET A 17 6.71 0.98 0.45
C MET A 17 7.16 2.16 1.31
N SER A 18 7.17 2.01 2.64
CA SER A 18 7.64 3.05 3.55
C SER A 18 9.15 3.26 3.47
N ASP A 19 9.91 2.20 3.15
CA ASP A 19 11.36 2.28 2.95
C ASP A 19 11.74 3.01 1.64
N ILE A 20 10.92 2.85 0.59
CA ILE A 20 11.21 3.35 -0.76
C ILE A 20 10.60 4.75 -0.99
N PHE A 21 9.39 5.01 -0.49
CA PHE A 21 8.64 6.23 -0.77
C PHE A 21 8.44 7.06 0.49
N THR A 22 8.80 8.35 0.41
CA THR A 22 8.57 9.31 1.50
C THR A 22 7.08 9.52 1.81
N THR A 23 6.20 9.27 0.82
CA THR A 23 4.75 9.34 1.00
C THR A 23 4.03 8.26 0.20
N TRP A 24 3.00 7.68 0.81
CA TRP A 24 2.10 6.70 0.19
C TRP A 24 0.78 6.66 0.97
N ASP A 25 -0.25 6.06 0.38
CA ASP A 25 -1.61 6.00 0.94
C ASP A 25 -2.20 4.58 0.85
N TYR A 26 -3.14 4.27 1.74
CA TYR A 26 -3.88 3.00 1.75
C TYR A 26 -5.37 3.30 1.63
N ARG A 27 -5.95 3.00 0.46
CA ARG A 27 -7.36 3.26 0.14
C ARG A 27 -8.05 2.00 -0.35
N HIS A 28 -8.35 1.09 0.58
CA HIS A 28 -9.02 -0.15 0.23
C HIS A 28 -10.36 0.10 -0.48
N GLY A 29 -10.58 -0.53 -1.63
CA GLY A 29 -11.81 -0.39 -2.41
C GLY A 29 -11.83 0.80 -3.38
N PHE A 30 -10.72 1.55 -3.49
CA PHE A 30 -10.60 2.67 -4.41
C PHE A 30 -10.29 2.18 -5.84
N TYR A 31 -11.31 1.61 -6.49
CA TYR A 31 -11.23 1.08 -7.87
C TYR A 31 -11.69 2.09 -8.94
N TYR A 32 -12.21 3.25 -8.53
CA TYR A 32 -12.73 4.30 -9.40
C TYR A 32 -12.30 5.68 -8.89
#